data_AF-A0A498MVH3-F1
#
_entry.id   AF-A0A498MVH3-F1
#
_cell.length_a   1.000
_cell.length_b   1.000
_cell.length_c   1.000
_cell.angle_alpha   90.00
_cell.angle_beta   90.00
_cell.angle_gamma   90.00
#
_symmetry.space_group_name_H-M   'P 1'
#
loop_
_entity.id
_entity.type
_entity.pdbx_description
1 polymer ?
#
loop_
_entity_poly.entity_id
_entity_poly.type
_entity_poly.pdbx_seq_one_letter_code
_entity_poly.pdbx_strand_id
1 'polypeptide(L)'
;MILEMFHEDITDHTILIFTHANRLRGEFIEKFVSRQHRKVQDFVERFGRRFVAFDNTNPTNRDQVRRLLQKVDELLVVNENRHFTIEVQQLMQDTMRVIEEKKEADMAERNKKIKKVIRKMADVRWSAFTAAMNEEKQETEQKKKRIQGRIDQIQADIKKEKQNVQPIPARLRRFTASLRKEQENLRRLGERRMWEERERMERQKKERNDLNIWIQEEEERRLNKEGNNKPFSSFSCTKILLITFGIVLVFIASILST
;
A
#
# COMPACT_ATOMS: atom_id res chain seq x y z
N MET A 1 22.97 -4.65 -14.23
CA MET A 1 22.67 -3.22 -14.47
C MET A 1 23.92 -2.36 -14.49
N ILE A 2 24.62 -2.07 -13.38
CA ILE A 2 25.84 -1.23 -13.43
C ILE A 2 26.85 -1.81 -14.44
N LEU A 3 27.28 -3.07 -14.26
CA LEU A 3 28.22 -3.74 -15.17
C LEU A 3 27.68 -4.01 -16.59
N GLU A 4 26.38 -3.91 -16.83
CA GLU A 4 25.79 -4.10 -18.17
C GLU A 4 25.75 -2.79 -18.96
N MET A 5 25.94 -1.66 -18.29
CA MET A 5 25.81 -0.31 -18.84
C MET A 5 27.16 0.38 -19.02
N PHE A 6 28.25 -0.21 -18.54
CA PHE A 6 29.59 0.38 -18.59
C PHE A 6 30.58 -0.60 -19.26
N HIS A 7 31.50 -0.07 -20.08
CA HIS A 7 32.60 -0.83 -20.66
C HIS A 7 33.52 -1.40 -19.57
N GLU A 8 34.31 -2.44 -19.90
CA GLU A 8 35.27 -3.11 -18.99
C GLU A 8 36.19 -2.11 -18.25
N ASP A 9 36.50 -0.97 -18.88
CA ASP A 9 37.35 0.06 -18.30
C ASP A 9 36.80 0.69 -17.00
N ILE A 10 35.48 0.66 -16.73
CA ILE A 10 34.95 1.26 -15.49
C ILE A 10 35.37 0.49 -14.23
N THR A 11 35.58 -0.82 -14.36
CA THR A 11 35.90 -1.66 -13.20
C THR A 11 37.26 -1.30 -12.62
N ASP A 12 38.14 -0.69 -13.44
CA ASP A 12 39.47 -0.21 -13.05
C ASP A 12 39.47 1.14 -12.35
N HIS A 13 38.40 1.91 -12.52
CA HIS A 13 38.23 3.21 -11.87
C HIS A 13 37.16 3.20 -10.76
N THR A 14 36.73 2.01 -10.31
CA THR A 14 35.65 1.84 -9.33
C THR A 14 36.12 1.20 -8.02
N ILE A 15 35.66 1.75 -6.89
CA ILE A 15 35.79 1.16 -5.55
C ILE A 15 34.40 0.78 -5.03
N LEU A 16 34.27 -0.45 -4.53
CA LEU A 16 33.02 -0.93 -3.94
C LEU A 16 32.94 -0.56 -2.46
N ILE A 17 31.83 0.04 -2.03
CA ILE A 17 31.61 0.41 -0.63
C ILE A 17 30.50 -0.47 -0.05
N PHE A 18 30.86 -1.35 0.89
CA PHE A 18 29.93 -2.14 1.68
C PHE A 18 29.40 -1.31 2.85
N THR A 19 28.12 -0.99 2.86
CA THR A 19 27.50 -0.24 3.97
C THR A 19 26.99 -1.16 5.06
N HIS A 20 26.81 -0.65 6.28
CA HIS A 20 26.46 -1.44 7.49
C HIS A 20 27.62 -2.25 8.06
N ALA A 21 28.83 -1.70 8.03
CA ALA A 21 30.01 -2.34 8.62
C ALA A 21 29.89 -2.61 10.13
N ASN A 22 28.99 -1.92 10.85
CA ASN A 22 28.64 -2.24 12.24
C ASN A 22 28.15 -3.70 12.42
N ARG A 23 27.63 -4.32 11.36
CA ARG A 23 27.18 -5.72 11.37
C ARG A 23 28.32 -6.74 11.29
N LEU A 24 29.53 -6.31 10.93
CA LEU A 24 30.70 -7.18 10.86
C LEU A 24 31.22 -7.61 12.25
N ARG A 25 30.73 -7.01 13.34
CA ARG A 25 31.10 -7.36 14.74
C ARG A 25 32.62 -7.46 14.97
N GLY A 26 33.40 -6.61 14.29
CA GLY A 26 34.88 -6.61 14.37
C GLY A 26 35.59 -7.55 13.39
N GLU A 27 34.87 -8.28 12.54
CA GLU A 27 35.45 -9.07 11.45
C GLU A 27 35.90 -8.15 10.29
N PHE A 28 37.03 -8.50 9.67
CA PHE A 28 37.50 -7.84 8.44
C PHE A 28 36.58 -8.15 7.26
N ILE A 29 36.28 -7.13 6.45
CA ILE A 29 35.37 -7.26 5.32
C ILE A 29 35.87 -8.28 4.29
N GLU A 30 37.18 -8.41 4.12
CA GLU A 30 37.82 -9.38 3.23
C GLU A 30 37.49 -10.81 3.65
N LYS A 31 37.51 -11.08 4.96
CA LYS A 31 37.16 -12.37 5.53
C LYS A 31 35.65 -12.63 5.39
N PHE A 32 34.82 -11.62 5.64
CA PHE A 32 33.38 -11.73 5.44
C PHE A 32 33.03 -12.08 3.99
N VAL A 33 33.60 -11.37 3.01
CA VAL A 33 33.38 -11.58 1.57
C VAL A 33 33.84 -12.97 1.12
N SER A 34 34.99 -13.46 1.63
CA SER A 34 35.49 -14.80 1.33
C SER A 34 34.56 -15.94 1.75
N ARG A 35 33.64 -15.66 2.69
CA ARG A 35 32.64 -16.62 3.18
C ARG A 35 31.29 -16.48 2.50
N GLN A 36 31.10 -15.44 1.69
CA GLN A 36 29.86 -15.22 0.95
C GLN A 36 29.73 -16.15 -0.25
N HIS A 37 28.51 -16.23 -0.79
CA HIS A 37 28.21 -17.02 -1.98
C HIS A 37 29.17 -16.67 -3.13
N ARG A 38 29.56 -17.67 -3.94
CA ARG A 38 30.52 -17.53 -5.06
C ARG A 38 30.26 -16.32 -5.95
N LYS A 39 28.99 -16.05 -6.27
CA LYS A 39 28.55 -14.84 -7.00
C LYS A 39 29.08 -13.51 -6.41
N VAL A 40 29.14 -13.37 -5.09
CA VAL A 40 29.67 -12.17 -4.41
C VAL A 40 31.19 -12.10 -4.55
N GLN A 41 31.87 -13.25 -4.46
CA GLN A 41 33.31 -13.36 -4.64
C GLN A 41 33.70 -13.00 -6.08
N ASP A 42 33.06 -13.63 -7.06
CA ASP A 42 33.22 -13.33 -8.48
C ASP A 42 32.91 -11.85 -8.77
N PHE A 43 31.93 -11.27 -8.08
CA PHE A 43 31.58 -9.87 -8.23
C PHE A 43 32.68 -8.94 -7.71
N VAL A 44 33.22 -9.15 -6.51
CA VAL A 44 34.31 -8.28 -5.99
C VAL A 44 35.61 -8.47 -6.77
N GLU A 45 35.85 -9.65 -7.34
CA GLU A 45 37.03 -9.93 -8.16
C GLU A 45 37.04 -9.13 -9.46
N ARG A 46 35.86 -8.94 -10.08
CA ARG A 46 35.72 -8.07 -11.26
C ARG A 46 36.17 -6.63 -11.03
N PHE A 47 36.12 -6.14 -9.80
CA PHE A 47 36.57 -4.79 -9.43
C PHE A 47 37.99 -4.79 -8.84
N GLY A 48 38.80 -5.82 -9.14
CA GLY A 48 40.17 -5.93 -8.65
C GLY A 48 40.28 -6.08 -7.13
N ARG A 49 39.22 -6.59 -6.48
CA ARG A 49 39.10 -6.70 -5.01
C ARG A 49 39.24 -5.36 -4.28
N ARG A 50 38.93 -4.25 -4.96
CA ARG A 50 38.91 -2.90 -4.39
C ARG A 50 37.58 -2.66 -3.68
N PHE A 51 37.54 -2.96 -2.38
CA PHE A 51 36.36 -2.70 -1.57
C PHE A 51 36.69 -2.22 -0.16
N VAL A 52 35.76 -1.46 0.42
CA VAL A 52 35.85 -0.98 1.81
C VAL A 52 34.51 -1.19 2.52
N ALA A 53 34.56 -1.36 3.82
CA ALA A 53 33.36 -1.39 4.66
C ALA A 53 33.18 -0.04 5.37
N PHE A 54 31.95 0.49 5.32
CA PHE A 54 31.57 1.77 5.90
C PHE A 54 30.46 1.59 6.95
N ASP A 55 30.67 2.16 8.14
CA ASP A 55 29.68 2.22 9.21
C ASP A 55 29.02 3.59 9.23
N ASN A 56 27.85 3.68 8.60
CA ASN A 56 27.07 4.91 8.53
C ASN A 56 26.40 5.28 9.87
N THR A 57 26.51 4.45 10.91
CA THR A 57 25.94 4.74 12.23
C THR A 57 26.89 5.54 13.14
N ASN A 58 28.17 5.61 12.79
CA ASN A 58 29.19 6.34 13.54
C ASN A 58 29.87 7.42 12.66
N PRO A 59 29.22 8.58 12.44
CA PRO A 59 29.69 9.60 11.50
C PRO A 59 30.94 10.36 11.98
N THR A 60 31.36 10.21 13.24
CA THR A 60 32.55 10.87 13.77
C THR A 60 33.84 10.08 13.51
N ASN A 61 33.73 8.83 13.04
CA ASN A 61 34.88 7.97 12.79
C ASN A 61 35.62 8.35 11.49
N ARG A 62 36.62 9.24 11.63
CA ARG A 62 37.46 9.69 10.50
C ARG A 62 38.39 8.61 9.95
N ASP A 63 38.63 7.51 10.67
CA ASP A 63 39.50 6.44 10.19
C ASP A 63 38.92 5.69 8.99
N GLN A 64 37.58 5.61 8.90
CA GLN A 64 36.89 4.99 7.76
C GLN A 64 37.08 5.82 6.49
N VAL A 65 36.98 7.14 6.62
CA VAL A 65 37.24 8.09 5.54
C VAL A 65 38.71 8.00 5.11
N ARG A 66 39.66 7.92 6.06
CA ARG A 66 41.09 7.76 5.76
C ARG A 66 41.38 6.49 4.96
N ARG A 67 40.78 5.35 5.31
CA ARG A 67 40.93 4.09 4.55
C ARG A 67 40.37 4.18 3.14
N LEU A 68 39.25 4.87 2.96
CA LEU A 68 38.68 5.12 1.64
C LEU A 68 39.61 6.00 0.80
N LEU A 69 40.14 7.09 1.36
CA LEU A 69 41.09 7.97 0.68
C LEU A 69 42.37 7.23 0.28
N GLN A 70 42.90 6.37 1.16
CA GLN A 70 44.06 5.53 0.82
C GLN A 70 43.77 4.60 -0.36
N LYS A 71 42.59 4.00 -0.42
CA LYS A 71 42.17 3.16 -1.55
C LYS A 71 41.99 3.96 -2.84
N VAL A 72 41.55 5.21 -2.72
CA VAL A 72 41.47 6.17 -3.84
C VAL A 72 42.88 6.50 -4.36
N ASP A 73 43.83 6.77 -3.47
CA ASP A 73 45.22 7.06 -3.85
C ASP A 73 45.87 5.86 -4.53
N GLU A 74 45.70 4.65 -3.99
CA GLU A 74 46.17 3.40 -4.59
C GLU A 74 45.60 3.21 -6.01
N LEU A 75 44.31 3.49 -6.20
CA LEU A 75 43.64 3.38 -7.50
C LEU A 75 44.17 4.40 -8.52
N LEU A 76 44.45 5.64 -8.10
CA LEU A 76 45.01 6.65 -8.98
C LEU A 76 46.43 6.28 -9.45
N VAL A 77 47.25 5.74 -8.55
CA VAL A 77 48.61 5.28 -8.89
C VAL A 77 48.58 4.13 -9.88
N VAL A 78 47.72 3.13 -9.66
CA VAL A 78 47.58 1.97 -10.57
C VAL A 78 47.12 2.40 -11.96
N ASN A 79 46.28 3.43 -12.04
CA ASN A 79 45.76 3.95 -13.31
C ASN A 79 46.63 5.05 -13.93
N GLU A 80 47.90 5.18 -13.51
CA GLU A 80 48.87 6.18 -14.02
C GLU A 80 48.37 7.64 -13.94
N ASN A 81 47.56 7.96 -12.92
CA ASN A 81 46.87 9.24 -12.76
C ASN A 81 45.95 9.61 -13.96
N ARG A 82 45.60 8.68 -14.83
CA ARG A 82 44.61 8.92 -15.89
C ARG A 82 43.24 9.08 -15.25
N HIS A 83 42.65 10.25 -15.46
CA HIS A 83 41.27 10.49 -15.12
C HIS A 83 40.36 9.74 -16.09
N PHE A 84 39.26 9.23 -15.56
CA PHE A 84 38.24 8.60 -16.36
C PHE A 84 37.63 9.60 -17.35
N THR A 85 37.62 9.24 -18.64
CA THR A 85 37.35 10.14 -19.78
C THR A 85 35.92 10.71 -19.76
N ILE A 86 35.75 11.95 -20.26
CA ILE A 86 34.50 12.74 -20.32
C ILE A 86 33.29 11.95 -20.87
N GLU A 87 33.51 11.03 -21.82
CA GLU A 87 32.46 10.19 -22.42
C GLU A 87 31.75 9.30 -21.38
N VAL A 88 32.48 8.80 -20.37
CA VAL A 88 31.87 7.95 -19.35
C VAL A 88 31.19 8.75 -18.25
N GLN A 89 31.56 10.03 -18.07
CA GLN A 89 30.81 10.94 -17.21
C GLN A 89 29.39 11.18 -17.77
N GLN A 90 29.24 11.32 -19.09
CA GLN A 90 27.94 11.39 -19.77
C GLN A 90 27.17 10.06 -19.62
N LEU A 91 27.84 8.93 -19.86
CA LEU A 91 27.26 7.60 -19.65
C LEU A 91 26.79 7.38 -18.22
N MET A 92 27.52 7.90 -17.23
CA MET A 92 27.14 7.81 -15.81
C MET A 92 25.91 8.67 -15.49
N GLN A 93 25.80 9.87 -16.07
CA GLN A 93 24.60 10.70 -15.96
C GLN A 93 23.38 10.02 -16.59
N ASP A 94 23.54 9.45 -17.79
CA ASP A 94 22.49 8.70 -18.48
C ASP A 94 22.08 7.46 -17.70
N THR A 95 23.06 6.75 -17.12
CA THR A 95 22.81 5.59 -16.27
C THR A 95 22.06 5.95 -14.99
N MET A 96 22.45 7.04 -14.33
CA MET A 96 21.73 7.54 -13.16
C MET A 96 20.29 7.89 -13.51
N ARG A 97 20.06 8.55 -14.65
CA ARG A 97 18.73 8.88 -15.14
C ARG A 97 17.88 7.62 -15.39
N VAL A 98 18.41 6.62 -16.07
CA VAL A 98 17.71 5.35 -16.33
C VAL A 98 17.38 4.62 -15.02
N ILE A 99 18.29 4.66 -14.04
CA ILE A 99 18.05 4.07 -12.71
C ILE A 99 16.94 4.82 -11.96
N GLU A 100 16.94 6.15 -12.02
CA GLU A 100 15.90 7.00 -11.42
C GLU A 100 14.53 6.69 -12.06
N GLU A 101 14.45 6.71 -13.40
CA GLU A 101 13.24 6.42 -14.16
C GLU A 101 12.70 5.01 -13.84
N LYS A 102 13.57 4.00 -13.76
CA LYS A 102 13.16 2.64 -13.41
C LYS A 102 12.65 2.55 -11.97
N LYS A 103 13.30 3.24 -11.02
CA LYS A 103 12.82 3.31 -9.63
C LYS A 103 11.46 3.98 -9.54
N GLU A 104 11.26 5.08 -10.27
CA GLU A 104 9.96 5.77 -10.34
C GLU A 104 8.87 4.88 -10.94
N ALA A 105 9.19 4.15 -12.02
CA ALA A 105 8.27 3.20 -12.64
C ALA A 105 7.89 2.06 -11.69
N ASP A 106 8.87 1.44 -11.02
CA ASP A 106 8.64 0.38 -10.03
C ASP A 106 7.78 0.88 -8.86
N MET A 107 8.04 2.10 -8.37
CA MET A 107 7.26 2.74 -7.31
C MET A 107 5.82 3.03 -7.76
N ALA A 108 5.64 3.55 -8.98
CA ALA A 108 4.33 3.82 -9.55
C ALA A 108 3.50 2.53 -9.72
N GLU A 109 4.13 1.44 -10.19
CA GLU A 109 3.45 0.15 -10.32
C GLU A 109 3.02 -0.41 -8.96
N ARG A 110 3.87 -0.31 -7.94
CA ARG A 110 3.53 -0.71 -6.56
C ARG A 110 2.39 0.11 -5.98
N ASN A 111 2.44 1.44 -6.12
CA ASN A 111 1.36 2.33 -5.68
C ASN A 111 0.03 1.97 -6.34
N LYS A 112 0.05 1.63 -7.64
CA LYS A 112 -1.12 1.16 -8.38
C LYS A 112 -1.66 -0.16 -7.82
N LYS A 113 -0.79 -1.10 -7.45
CA LYS A 113 -1.19 -2.38 -6.82
C LYS A 113 -1.84 -2.16 -5.45
N ILE A 114 -1.27 -1.28 -4.63
CA ILE A 114 -1.82 -0.92 -3.30
C ILE A 114 -3.24 -0.34 -3.45
N LYS A 115 -3.40 0.69 -4.29
CA LYS A 115 -4.70 1.31 -4.55
C LYS A 115 -5.74 0.30 -5.04
N LYS A 116 -5.34 -0.65 -5.90
CA LYS A 116 -6.22 -1.73 -6.37
C LYS A 116 -6.71 -2.63 -5.24
N VAL A 117 -5.84 -2.99 -4.29
CA VAL A 117 -6.21 -3.81 -3.13
C VAL A 117 -7.17 -3.06 -2.20
N ILE A 118 -6.87 -1.79 -1.90
CA ILE A 118 -7.71 -0.95 -1.03
C ILE A 118 -9.09 -0.76 -1.65
N ARG A 119 -9.16 -0.49 -2.97
CA ARG A 119 -10.44 -0.40 -3.69
C ARG A 119 -11.27 -1.67 -3.57
N LYS A 120 -10.66 -2.85 -3.77
CA LYS A 120 -11.37 -4.13 -3.58
C LYS A 120 -11.89 -4.31 -2.16
N MET A 121 -11.12 -3.94 -1.15
CA MET A 121 -11.56 -4.00 0.25
C MET A 121 -12.73 -3.03 0.52
N ALA A 122 -12.68 -1.83 -0.04
CA ALA A 122 -13.76 -0.86 0.05
C ALA A 122 -15.04 -1.36 -0.63
N ASP A 123 -14.91 -1.98 -1.82
CA ASP A 123 -16.03 -2.58 -2.54
C ASP A 123 -16.70 -3.69 -1.71
N VAL A 124 -15.90 -4.55 -1.06
CA VAL A 124 -16.41 -5.62 -0.17
C VAL A 124 -17.16 -5.03 1.03
N ARG A 125 -16.57 -4.04 1.71
CA ARG A 125 -17.21 -3.37 2.86
C ARG A 125 -18.52 -2.70 2.44
N TRP A 126 -18.51 -1.97 1.34
CA TRP A 126 -19.70 -1.30 0.80
C TRP A 126 -20.80 -2.30 0.39
N SER A 127 -20.40 -3.42 -0.22
CA SER A 127 -21.31 -4.49 -0.61
C SER A 127 -21.98 -5.13 0.61
N ALA A 128 -21.22 -5.45 1.66
CA ALA A 128 -21.75 -6.00 2.91
C ALA A 128 -22.73 -5.04 3.59
N PHE A 129 -22.38 -3.75 3.66
CA PHE A 129 -23.26 -2.71 4.18
C PHE A 129 -24.57 -2.62 3.38
N THR A 130 -24.47 -2.59 2.05
CA THR A 130 -25.64 -2.49 1.16
C THR A 130 -26.53 -3.73 1.26
N ALA A 131 -25.95 -4.92 1.42
CA ALA A 131 -26.69 -6.17 1.62
C ALA A 131 -27.51 -6.13 2.91
N ALA A 132 -26.91 -5.77 4.04
CA ALA A 132 -27.61 -5.65 5.32
C ALA A 132 -28.76 -4.61 5.26
N MET A 133 -28.52 -3.48 4.59
CA MET A 133 -29.55 -2.46 4.38
C MET A 133 -30.73 -2.96 3.53
N ASN A 134 -30.43 -3.74 2.48
CA ASN A 134 -31.45 -4.34 1.63
C ASN A 134 -32.26 -5.41 2.37
N GLU A 135 -31.63 -6.21 3.23
CA GLU A 135 -32.32 -7.19 4.09
C GLU A 135 -33.30 -6.49 5.05
N GLU A 136 -32.86 -5.44 5.75
CA GLU A 136 -33.72 -4.63 6.64
C GLU A 136 -34.94 -4.07 5.87
N LYS A 137 -34.70 -3.56 4.65
CA LYS A 137 -35.75 -3.06 3.77
C LYS A 137 -36.72 -4.18 3.34
N GLN A 138 -36.21 -5.36 2.98
CA GLN A 138 -37.04 -6.50 2.63
C GLN A 138 -37.92 -6.95 3.79
N GLU A 139 -37.40 -7.00 5.01
CA GLU A 139 -38.20 -7.35 6.18
C GLU A 139 -39.35 -6.36 6.41
N THR A 140 -39.08 -5.05 6.31
CA THR A 140 -40.12 -4.04 6.48
C THR A 140 -41.18 -4.12 5.37
N GLU A 141 -40.79 -4.47 4.14
CA GLU A 141 -41.71 -4.73 3.03
C GLU A 141 -42.53 -5.99 3.22
N GLN A 142 -41.92 -7.08 3.70
CA GLN A 142 -42.65 -8.31 4.02
C GLN A 142 -43.67 -8.06 5.14
N LYS A 143 -43.30 -7.32 6.19
CA LYS A 143 -44.23 -6.93 7.28
C LYS A 143 -45.41 -6.13 6.74
N LYS A 144 -45.17 -5.15 5.86
CA LYS A 144 -46.24 -4.37 5.21
C LYS A 144 -47.16 -5.26 4.37
N LYS A 145 -46.60 -6.14 3.53
CA LYS A 145 -47.39 -7.08 2.72
C LYS A 145 -48.26 -8.01 3.58
N ARG A 146 -47.72 -8.51 4.70
CA ARG A 146 -48.50 -9.33 5.65
C ARG A 146 -49.68 -8.58 6.26
N ILE A 147 -49.46 -7.35 6.72
CA ILE A 147 -50.55 -6.52 7.27
C ILE A 147 -51.58 -6.20 6.20
N GLN A 148 -51.12 -5.82 5.00
CA GLN A 148 -52.02 -5.52 3.88
C GLN A 148 -52.87 -6.74 3.50
N GLY A 149 -52.28 -7.94 3.36
CA GLY A 149 -53.03 -9.15 3.06
C GLY A 149 -54.07 -9.50 4.13
N ARG A 150 -53.78 -9.24 5.41
CA ARG A 150 -54.77 -9.39 6.50
C ARG A 150 -55.91 -8.38 6.37
N ILE A 151 -55.62 -7.14 6.01
CA ILE A 151 -56.64 -6.11 5.74
C ILE A 151 -57.55 -6.54 4.59
N ASP A 152 -56.96 -6.97 3.47
CA ASP A 152 -57.69 -7.38 2.27
C ASP A 152 -58.60 -8.58 2.56
N GLN A 153 -58.10 -9.55 3.35
CA GLN A 153 -58.89 -10.69 3.80
C GLN A 153 -60.07 -10.27 4.67
N ILE A 154 -59.85 -9.42 5.68
CA ILE A 154 -60.93 -8.94 6.56
C ILE A 154 -61.96 -8.13 5.76
N GLN A 155 -61.52 -7.31 4.80
CA GLN A 155 -62.41 -6.57 3.91
C GLN A 155 -63.27 -7.51 3.06
N ALA A 156 -62.69 -8.58 2.52
CA ALA A 156 -63.42 -9.60 1.78
C ALA A 156 -64.44 -10.34 2.67
N ASP A 157 -64.08 -10.68 3.91
CA ASP A 157 -64.98 -11.33 4.87
C ASP A 157 -66.15 -10.42 5.27
N ILE A 158 -65.89 -9.11 5.47
CA ILE A 158 -66.94 -8.10 5.70
C ILE A 158 -67.88 -8.03 4.50
N LYS A 159 -67.33 -8.02 3.28
CA LYS A 159 -68.13 -7.98 2.04
C LYS A 159 -69.03 -9.21 1.93
N LYS A 160 -68.49 -10.41 2.17
CA LYS A 160 -69.25 -11.67 2.16
C LYS A 160 -70.35 -11.70 3.21
N GLU A 161 -70.05 -11.30 4.45
CA GLU A 161 -71.05 -11.29 5.54
C GLU A 161 -72.18 -10.28 5.28
N LYS A 162 -71.87 -9.13 4.66
CA LYS A 162 -72.89 -8.16 4.22
C LYS A 162 -73.79 -8.66 3.10
N GLN A 163 -73.29 -9.55 2.25
CA GLN A 163 -74.03 -10.16 1.13
C GLN A 163 -74.83 -11.40 1.55
N ASN A 164 -74.73 -11.82 2.80
CA ASN A 164 -75.46 -12.97 3.32
C ASN A 164 -76.95 -12.64 3.48
N VAL A 165 -77.83 -13.64 3.28
CA VAL A 165 -79.30 -13.48 3.32
C VAL A 165 -79.78 -12.93 4.67
N GLN A 166 -79.13 -13.35 5.76
CA GLN A 166 -79.28 -12.74 7.08
C GLN A 166 -77.89 -12.45 7.68
N PRO A 167 -77.41 -11.20 7.61
CA PRO A 167 -76.11 -10.82 8.19
C PRO A 167 -76.12 -10.92 9.71
N ILE A 168 -75.05 -11.46 10.31
CA ILE A 168 -74.91 -11.56 11.76
C ILE A 168 -74.26 -10.27 12.32
N PRO A 169 -75.00 -9.40 13.05
CA PRO A 169 -74.48 -8.09 13.46
C PRO A 169 -73.26 -8.17 14.39
N ALA A 170 -73.24 -9.16 15.29
CA ALA A 170 -72.11 -9.38 16.20
C ALA A 170 -70.82 -9.75 15.45
N ARG A 171 -70.93 -10.53 14.37
CA ARG A 171 -69.79 -10.94 13.55
C ARG A 171 -69.23 -9.77 12.74
N LEU A 172 -70.11 -8.97 12.14
CA LEU A 172 -69.74 -7.73 11.45
C LEU A 172 -69.00 -6.76 12.40
N ARG A 173 -69.49 -6.56 13.64
CA ARG A 173 -68.80 -5.73 14.64
C ARG A 173 -67.39 -6.23 14.92
N ARG A 174 -67.19 -7.54 15.09
CA ARG A 174 -65.85 -8.15 15.31
C ARG A 174 -64.92 -7.91 14.13
N PHE A 175 -65.37 -8.18 12.90
CA PHE A 175 -64.56 -7.93 11.71
C PHE A 175 -64.23 -6.44 11.53
N THR A 176 -65.17 -5.54 11.80
CA THR A 176 -64.96 -4.10 11.68
C THR A 176 -63.96 -3.58 12.72
N ALA A 177 -64.01 -4.09 13.96
CA ALA A 177 -63.02 -3.79 15.00
C ALA A 177 -61.63 -4.34 14.63
N SER A 178 -61.55 -5.56 14.10
CA SER A 178 -60.30 -6.16 13.61
C SER A 178 -59.71 -5.38 12.44
N LEU A 179 -60.55 -4.91 11.50
CA LEU A 179 -60.13 -4.10 10.36
C LEU A 179 -59.52 -2.78 10.83
N ARG A 180 -60.20 -2.07 11.75
CA ARG A 180 -59.68 -0.81 12.33
C ARG A 180 -58.32 -1.01 12.99
N LYS A 181 -58.14 -2.11 13.74
CA LYS A 181 -56.86 -2.43 14.39
C LYS A 181 -55.74 -2.64 13.36
N GLU A 182 -55.99 -3.38 12.28
CA GLU A 182 -54.98 -3.60 11.25
C GLU A 182 -54.70 -2.37 10.39
N GLN A 183 -55.71 -1.54 10.12
CA GLN A 183 -55.52 -0.23 9.48
C GLN A 183 -54.63 0.69 10.32
N GLU A 184 -54.83 0.71 11.64
CA GLU A 184 -53.97 1.45 12.56
C GLU A 184 -52.54 0.88 12.61
N ASN A 185 -52.38 -0.44 12.62
CA ASN A 185 -51.07 -1.08 12.52
C ASN A 185 -50.34 -0.68 11.23
N LEU A 186 -51.04 -0.65 10.09
CA LEU A 186 -50.48 -0.23 8.80
C LEU A 186 -50.08 1.25 8.81
N ARG A 187 -50.93 2.11 9.41
CA ARG A 187 -50.67 3.55 9.56
C ARG A 187 -49.40 3.80 10.38
N ARG A 188 -49.30 3.18 11.56
CA ARG A 188 -48.11 3.26 12.44
C ARG A 188 -46.85 2.75 11.75
N LEU A 189 -46.97 1.67 10.97
CA LEU A 189 -45.84 1.14 10.19
C LEU A 189 -45.40 2.15 9.11
N GLY A 190 -46.35 2.83 8.46
CA GLY A 190 -46.08 3.88 7.48
C GLY A 190 -45.36 5.10 8.08
N GLU A 191 -45.81 5.57 9.25
CA GLU A 191 -45.16 6.68 9.97
C GLU A 191 -43.74 6.32 10.40
N ARG A 192 -43.55 5.11 10.94
CA ARG A 192 -42.23 4.62 11.33
C ARG A 192 -41.28 4.52 10.15
N ARG A 193 -41.75 4.04 8.99
CA ARG A 193 -40.94 3.92 7.77
C ARG A 193 -40.34 5.24 7.30
N MET A 194 -41.07 6.35 7.40
CA MET A 194 -40.55 7.66 6.99
C MET A 194 -39.31 8.06 7.82
N TRP A 195 -39.35 7.78 9.13
CA TRP A 195 -38.22 8.00 10.03
C TRP A 195 -37.08 7.03 9.75
N GLU A 196 -37.39 5.74 9.64
CA GLU A 196 -36.38 4.72 9.36
C GLU A 196 -35.67 4.98 8.01
N GLU A 197 -36.39 5.43 6.97
CA GLU A 197 -35.79 5.75 5.67
C GLU A 197 -34.84 6.94 5.77
N ARG A 198 -35.19 7.96 6.56
CA ARG A 198 -34.30 9.09 6.84
C ARG A 198 -33.05 8.62 7.59
N GLU A 199 -33.21 7.81 8.63
CA GLU A 199 -32.08 7.23 9.37
C GLU A 199 -31.20 6.36 8.48
N ARG A 200 -31.79 5.58 7.56
CA ARG A 200 -31.07 4.80 6.56
C ARG A 200 -30.23 5.68 5.64
N MET A 201 -30.79 6.78 5.15
CA MET A 201 -30.07 7.74 4.30
C MET A 201 -28.90 8.38 5.07
N GLU A 202 -29.10 8.76 6.33
CA GLU A 202 -28.03 9.30 7.17
C GLU A 202 -26.96 8.25 7.49
N ARG A 203 -27.35 7.01 7.81
CA ARG A 203 -26.42 5.87 7.97
C ARG A 203 -25.59 5.65 6.71
N GLN A 204 -26.21 5.72 5.54
CA GLN A 204 -25.53 5.55 4.25
C GLN A 204 -24.54 6.69 3.97
N LYS A 205 -24.92 7.94 4.23
CA LYS A 205 -23.99 9.08 4.12
C LYS A 205 -22.81 8.94 5.07
N LYS A 206 -23.09 8.59 6.33
CA LYS A 206 -22.07 8.37 7.34
C LYS A 206 -21.10 7.26 6.92
N GLU A 207 -21.61 6.10 6.51
CA GLU A 207 -20.77 4.98 6.06
C GLU A 207 -19.94 5.35 4.83
N ARG A 208 -20.50 6.11 3.89
CA ARG A 208 -19.74 6.62 2.73
C ARG A 208 -18.59 7.54 3.17
N ASN A 209 -18.85 8.44 4.11
CA ASN A 209 -17.83 9.34 4.64
C ASN A 209 -16.75 8.55 5.39
N ASP A 210 -17.15 7.65 6.27
CA ASP A 210 -16.25 6.78 7.05
C ASP A 210 -15.42 5.88 6.12
N LEU A 211 -16.01 5.41 5.01
CA LEU A 211 -15.30 4.63 4.00
C LEU A 211 -14.27 5.48 3.24
N ASN A 212 -14.62 6.72 2.87
CA ASN A 212 -13.69 7.63 2.21
C ASN A 212 -12.51 7.98 3.11
N ILE A 213 -12.78 8.28 4.39
CA ILE A 213 -11.75 8.51 5.41
C ILE A 213 -10.85 7.29 5.51
N TRP A 214 -11.45 6.10 5.67
CA TRP A 214 -10.69 4.86 5.78
C TRP A 214 -9.81 4.58 4.54
N ILE A 215 -10.29 4.83 3.32
CA ILE A 215 -9.49 4.66 2.10
C ILE A 215 -8.26 5.55 2.14
N GLN A 216 -8.42 6.83 2.49
CA GLN A 216 -7.30 7.77 2.57
C GLN A 216 -6.26 7.33 3.62
N GLU A 217 -6.72 7.02 4.85
CA GLU A 217 -5.85 6.57 5.93
C GLU A 217 -5.14 5.24 5.61
N GLU A 218 -5.83 4.31 4.95
CA GLU A 218 -5.27 3.03 4.53
C GLU A 218 -4.21 3.20 3.44
N GLU A 219 -4.45 4.07 2.46
CA GLU A 219 -3.47 4.42 1.43
C GLU A 219 -2.22 5.01 2.06
N GLU A 220 -2.36 6.02 2.91
CA GLU A 220 -1.24 6.66 3.61
C GLU A 220 -0.45 5.67 4.47
N ARG A 221 -1.14 4.82 5.22
CA ARG A 221 -0.48 3.85 6.10
C ARG A 221 0.34 2.83 5.33
N ARG A 222 -0.14 2.36 4.16
CA ARG A 222 0.59 1.40 3.34
C ARG A 222 1.75 2.05 2.61
N LEU A 223 1.56 3.27 2.10
CA LEU A 223 2.64 4.07 1.53
C LEU A 223 3.73 4.37 2.57
N ASN A 224 3.35 4.70 3.82
CA ASN A 224 4.30 5.00 4.90
C ASN A 224 5.01 3.76 5.45
N LYS A 225 4.31 2.61 5.59
CA LYS A 225 4.97 1.34 5.97
C LYS A 225 6.00 0.91 4.93
N GLU A 226 5.73 1.11 3.66
CA GLU A 226 6.71 0.84 2.60
C GLU A 226 7.82 1.90 2.55
N GLY A 227 7.52 3.15 2.86
CA GLY A 227 8.51 4.21 3.08
C GLY A 227 9.48 3.91 4.24
N ASN A 228 9.02 3.24 5.29
CA ASN A 228 9.83 2.80 6.44
C ASN A 228 10.49 1.43 6.24
N ASN A 229 9.99 0.60 5.31
CA ASN A 229 10.70 -0.59 4.80
C ASN A 229 11.72 -0.23 3.72
N LYS A 230 12.01 1.06 3.51
CA LYS A 230 13.30 1.44 2.96
C LYS A 230 14.37 0.86 3.90
N PRO A 231 15.37 0.11 3.41
CA PRO A 231 16.58 -0.04 4.20
C PRO A 231 17.01 1.38 4.57
N PHE A 232 17.24 1.64 5.85
CA PHE A 232 17.75 2.91 6.38
C PHE A 232 18.85 3.46 5.46
N SER A 233 18.45 4.31 4.53
CA SER A 233 19.34 5.14 3.70
C SER A 233 18.91 6.58 3.94
N SER A 234 18.83 6.96 5.21
CA SER A 234 18.95 8.35 5.61
C SER A 234 20.41 8.77 5.43
N PHE A 235 20.86 8.92 4.19
CA PHE A 235 22.05 9.70 3.91
C PHE A 235 21.86 10.31 2.53
N SER A 236 21.52 11.60 2.53
CA SER A 236 21.98 12.61 1.57
C SER A 236 22.73 12.05 0.35
N CYS A 237 22.03 11.36 -0.56
CA CYS A 237 22.65 10.69 -1.72
C CYS A 237 22.64 11.57 -2.98
N THR A 238 22.45 12.89 -2.82
CA THR A 238 22.46 13.88 -3.91
C THR A 238 23.54 14.95 -3.74
N LYS A 239 24.68 14.55 -3.17
CA LYS A 239 25.98 15.08 -3.60
C LYS A 239 26.91 13.88 -3.68
N ILE A 240 26.84 13.15 -4.80
CA ILE A 240 27.98 12.35 -5.23
C ILE A 240 29.13 13.35 -5.31
N LEU A 241 30.04 13.24 -4.34
CA LEU A 241 31.30 13.94 -4.36
C LEU A 241 32.08 13.30 -5.51
N LEU A 242 31.80 13.74 -6.73
CA LEU A 242 32.77 13.79 -7.81
C LEU A 242 33.89 14.67 -7.27
N ILE A 243 34.81 14.08 -6.49
CA ILE A 243 36.12 14.70 -6.26
C ILE A 243 36.78 14.63 -7.63
N THR A 244 36.54 15.64 -8.46
CA THR A 244 37.39 16.28 -9.49
C THR A 244 38.45 15.48 -10.27
N PHE A 245 38.49 14.14 -10.18
CA PHE A 245 39.59 13.27 -10.59
C PHE A 245 39.12 11.97 -11.30
N GLY A 246 37.83 11.85 -11.62
CA GLY A 246 37.31 10.75 -12.44
C GLY A 246 37.27 9.38 -11.73
N ILE A 247 36.82 9.31 -10.48
CA ILE A 247 36.68 8.05 -9.71
C ILE A 247 35.21 7.78 -9.42
N VAL A 248 34.78 6.52 -9.58
CA VAL A 248 33.41 6.07 -9.33
C VAL A 248 33.34 5.29 -8.02
N LEU A 249 32.47 5.74 -7.10
CA LEU A 249 32.19 5.02 -5.85
C LEU A 249 30.83 4.32 -5.96
N VAL A 250 30.82 2.99 -5.89
CA VAL A 250 29.59 2.19 -5.95
C VAL A 250 29.24 1.70 -4.56
N PHE A 251 28.11 2.16 -4.02
CA PHE A 251 27.61 1.73 -2.72
C PHE A 251 26.77 0.46 -2.85
N ILE A 252 27.16 -0.60 -2.14
CA ILE A 252 26.47 -1.88 -2.08
C ILE A 252 25.82 -2.01 -0.70
N ALA A 253 24.51 -1.80 -0.65
CA ALA A 253 23.74 -1.87 0.60
C ALA A 253 23.24 -3.28 0.95
N SER A 254 23.18 -4.21 -0.02
CA SER A 254 22.35 -5.41 0.13
C SER A 254 23.06 -6.66 0.65
N ILE A 255 24.39 -6.69 0.76
CA ILE A 255 25.12 -7.94 1.09
C ILE A 255 25.21 -8.18 2.62
N LEU A 256 25.11 -7.13 3.43
CA LEU A 256 25.22 -7.23 4.89
C LEU A 256 23.86 -7.42 5.61
N SER A 257 22.80 -7.82 4.89
CA SER A 257 21.46 -8.01 5.45
C SER A 257 20.92 -9.45 5.43
N THR A 258 21.79 -10.42 5.20
CA THR A 258 21.53 -11.86 5.40
C THR A 258 22.36 -12.35 6.57
#